data_AF-A0A2V2G1A5-F1
#
_entry.id   AF-A0A2V2G1A5-F1
#
_cell.length_a   1.000
_cell.length_b   1.000
_cell.length_c   1.000
_cell.angle_alpha   90.00
_cell.angle_beta   90.00
_cell.angle_gamma   90.00
#
_symmetry.space_group_name_H-M   'P 1'
#
loop_
_entity.id
_entity.type
_entity.pdbx_description
1 polymer ?
#
loop_
_entity_poly.entity_id
_entity_poly.type
_entity_poly.pdbx_seq_one_letter_code
_entity_poly.pdbx_strand_id
1 'polypeptide(L)'
;MSRRLLPLLCCLCLAVPARAETLNVGGTDIAYTVPEGYVIGDGPRYAELIEFASRAQPPDIRILSIYATEKDNAAFLAGTGALDNFLIISVNRQLEKQNLRPADFAQLRDAVATVQNQKKSEVQSEAERLIDSASNGNLGLGGLEFLGCSDDGPARFSCLTVLTQIDRSEGKEYSSRQAALSTWLLTQGKLLQINQYENLDQEMDLFEQAAAFQTQARHVVDELNIPPDTAGSGLFQDFPGRLVLVAVLGGLIGGLAAVIRKKKTPAV
;
A
#
# COMPACT_ATOMS: atom_id res chain seq x y z
N MET A 1 -5.23 16.04 -63.43
CA MET A 1 -5.98 15.69 -62.20
C MET A 1 -5.00 15.10 -61.20
N SER A 2 -4.69 15.86 -60.14
CA SER A 2 -3.85 15.43 -59.04
C SER A 2 -4.61 14.49 -58.11
N ARG A 3 -4.08 13.29 -57.85
CA ARG A 3 -4.43 12.49 -56.67
C ARG A 3 -3.19 12.37 -55.79
N ARG A 4 -3.14 13.22 -54.75
CA ARG A 4 -2.36 12.99 -53.52
C ARG A 4 -3.25 12.24 -52.51
N LEU A 5 -2.61 11.70 -51.47
CA LEU A 5 -3.11 10.97 -50.28
C LEU A 5 -2.93 9.44 -50.45
N LEU A 6 -2.25 8.69 -49.58
CA LEU A 6 -1.79 8.93 -48.21
C LEU A 6 -0.74 7.83 -47.87
N PRO A 7 0.46 8.11 -47.33
CA PRO A 7 1.26 7.04 -46.75
C PRO A 7 0.65 6.70 -45.38
N LEU A 8 0.25 5.44 -45.21
CA LEU A 8 -0.13 4.84 -43.94
C LEU A 8 1.15 4.76 -43.08
N LEU A 9 1.53 5.88 -42.45
CA LEU A 9 2.66 5.92 -41.55
C LEU A 9 2.26 5.19 -40.27
N CYS A 10 3.02 4.14 -39.97
CA CYS A 10 2.91 3.31 -38.79
C CYS A 10 2.85 4.17 -37.52
N CYS A 11 1.68 4.28 -36.88
CA CYS A 11 1.61 4.49 -35.44
C CYS A 11 2.06 3.19 -34.77
N LEU A 12 3.38 2.93 -34.78
CA LEU A 12 4.00 2.05 -33.81
C LEU A 12 3.85 2.77 -32.47
N CYS A 13 2.73 2.54 -31.79
CA CYS A 13 2.59 2.85 -30.39
C CYS A 13 3.81 2.23 -29.69
N LEU A 14 4.65 3.07 -29.10
CA LEU A 14 5.68 2.67 -28.16
C LEU A 14 4.97 2.13 -26.91
N ALA A 15 4.37 0.95 -27.02
CA ALA A 15 3.92 0.20 -25.87
C ALA A 15 5.21 -0.23 -25.16
N VAL A 16 5.58 0.48 -24.10
CA VAL A 16 6.58 -0.01 -23.15
C VAL A 16 6.06 -1.38 -22.70
N PRO A 17 6.81 -2.47 -22.92
CA PRO A 17 6.32 -3.79 -22.57
C PRO A 17 6.04 -3.82 -21.07
N ALA A 18 4.80 -4.15 -20.72
CA ALA A 18 4.37 -4.40 -19.35
C ALA A 18 5.38 -5.35 -18.69
N ARG A 19 6.07 -4.88 -17.64
CA ARG A 19 7.10 -5.66 -16.96
C ARG A 19 6.42 -6.71 -16.08
N ALA A 20 6.48 -7.96 -16.49
CA ALA A 20 5.98 -9.08 -15.70
C ALA A 20 6.97 -9.42 -14.57
N GLU A 21 6.44 -9.66 -13.38
CA GLU A 21 7.19 -10.04 -12.19
C GLU A 21 6.50 -11.22 -11.50
N THR A 22 7.15 -11.80 -10.48
CA THR A 22 6.58 -12.93 -9.73
C THR A 22 6.79 -12.76 -8.22
N LEU A 23 5.72 -12.94 -7.45
CA LEU A 23 5.76 -12.98 -5.99
C LEU A 23 5.75 -14.44 -5.53
N ASN A 24 6.60 -14.78 -4.56
CA ASN A 24 6.50 -16.08 -3.89
C ASN A 24 5.81 -15.96 -2.52
N VAL A 25 4.66 -16.64 -2.38
CA VAL A 25 3.85 -16.64 -1.17
C VAL A 25 3.60 -18.09 -0.72
N GLY A 26 4.30 -18.50 0.33
CA GLY A 26 4.16 -19.85 0.89
C GLY A 26 4.42 -20.98 -0.12
N GLY A 27 5.32 -20.78 -1.08
CA GLY A 27 5.63 -21.74 -2.14
C GLY A 27 4.75 -21.65 -3.39
N THR A 28 3.80 -20.71 -3.43
CA THR A 28 3.00 -20.39 -4.62
C THR A 28 3.60 -19.19 -5.34
N ASP A 29 3.85 -19.34 -6.63
CA ASP A 29 4.31 -18.26 -7.50
C ASP A 29 3.10 -17.53 -8.12
N ILE A 30 3.00 -16.24 -7.85
CA ILE A 30 1.93 -15.37 -8.32
C ILE A 30 2.53 -14.38 -9.32
N ALA A 31 2.20 -14.57 -10.59
CA ALA A 31 2.58 -13.64 -11.66
C ALA A 31 1.74 -12.37 -11.60
N TYR A 32 2.39 -11.24 -11.89
CA TYR A 32 1.75 -9.92 -11.93
C TYR A 32 2.50 -8.99 -12.88
N THR A 33 1.90 -7.84 -13.16
CA THR A 33 2.48 -6.77 -13.96
C THR A 33 2.88 -5.61 -13.05
N VAL A 34 4.04 -5.01 -13.30
CA VAL A 34 4.38 -3.73 -12.67
C VAL A 34 3.49 -2.63 -13.26
N PRO A 35 2.77 -1.85 -12.43
CA PRO A 35 1.89 -0.79 -12.92
C PRO A 35 2.62 0.24 -13.77
N GLU A 36 1.91 0.89 -14.70
CA GLU A 36 2.50 1.87 -15.61
C GLU A 36 3.05 3.08 -14.83
N GLY A 37 4.26 3.52 -15.18
CA GLY A 37 4.92 4.63 -14.49
C GLY A 37 5.45 4.30 -13.10
N TYR A 38 5.37 3.03 -12.66
CA TYR A 38 5.98 2.54 -11.43
C TYR A 38 7.26 1.78 -11.69
N VAL A 39 8.19 1.89 -10.74
CA VAL A 39 9.44 1.14 -10.71
C VAL A 39 9.59 0.46 -9.36
N ILE A 40 10.20 -0.72 -9.38
CA ILE A 40 10.53 -1.44 -8.15
C ILE A 40 11.55 -0.64 -7.33
N GLY A 41 11.30 -0.54 -6.03
CA GLY A 41 12.19 0.08 -5.08
C GLY A 41 13.26 -0.90 -4.61
N ASP A 42 14.48 -0.77 -5.12
CA ASP A 42 15.61 -1.62 -4.80
C ASP A 42 16.88 -0.84 -4.39
N GLY A 43 17.85 -1.55 -3.83
CA GLY A 43 19.13 -0.97 -3.40
C GLY A 43 19.14 -0.37 -1.98
N PRO A 44 20.28 0.24 -1.56
CA PRO A 44 20.54 0.56 -0.16
C PRO A 44 19.53 1.49 0.49
N ARG A 45 19.02 2.50 -0.24
CA ARG A 45 18.02 3.43 0.31
C ARG A 45 16.67 2.79 0.53
N TYR A 46 16.26 1.89 -0.36
CA TYR A 46 15.05 1.11 -0.15
C TYR A 46 15.25 0.07 0.95
N ALA A 47 16.45 -0.46 1.15
CA ALA A 47 16.75 -1.34 2.29
C ALA A 47 16.55 -0.62 3.63
N GLU A 48 17.05 0.61 3.79
CA GLU A 48 16.80 1.45 4.98
C GLU A 48 15.29 1.66 5.20
N LEU A 49 14.56 1.95 4.13
CA LEU A 49 13.11 2.14 4.17
C LEU A 49 12.38 0.86 4.58
N ILE A 50 12.73 -0.29 3.99
CA ILE A 50 12.14 -1.59 4.29
C ILE A 50 12.42 -1.96 5.74
N GLU A 51 13.63 -1.70 6.25
CA GLU A 51 14.00 -1.97 7.63
C GLU A 51 13.15 -1.13 8.60
N PHE A 52 13.01 0.17 8.32
CA PHE A 52 12.11 1.02 9.09
C PHE A 52 10.67 0.53 9.02
N ALA A 53 10.15 0.29 7.81
CA ALA A 53 8.79 -0.16 7.61
C ALA A 53 8.54 -1.48 8.36
N SER A 54 9.51 -2.40 8.34
CA SER A 54 9.46 -3.68 9.05
C SER A 54 9.40 -3.51 10.58
N ARG A 55 10.00 -2.46 11.13
CA ARG A 55 9.86 -2.13 12.57
C ARG A 55 8.53 -1.43 12.88
N ALA A 56 8.01 -0.65 11.94
CA ALA A 56 6.77 0.09 12.10
C ALA A 56 5.50 -0.76 11.84
N GLN A 57 5.64 -2.00 11.33
CA GLN A 57 4.56 -2.99 11.26
C GLN A 57 4.51 -3.92 12.46
N PRO A 58 3.36 -4.57 12.70
CA PRO A 58 3.34 -5.85 13.38
C PRO A 58 4.33 -6.83 12.73
N PRO A 59 5.08 -7.62 13.52
CA PRO A 59 6.10 -8.55 13.01
C PRO A 59 5.53 -9.66 12.12
N ASP A 60 4.22 -9.88 12.20
CA ASP A 60 3.46 -10.83 11.40
C ASP A 60 3.21 -10.36 9.96
N ILE A 61 3.56 -9.13 9.58
CA ILE A 61 3.54 -8.68 8.18
C ILE A 61 4.93 -8.88 7.56
N ARG A 62 4.95 -9.36 6.32
CA ARG A 62 6.14 -9.44 5.47
C ARG A 62 5.92 -8.60 4.23
N ILE A 63 6.77 -7.59 4.03
CA ILE A 63 6.83 -6.85 2.77
C ILE A 63 7.42 -7.77 1.70
N LEU A 64 6.73 -7.89 0.57
CA LEU A 64 7.18 -8.61 -0.61
C LEU A 64 7.92 -7.69 -1.57
N SER A 65 7.36 -6.50 -1.79
CA SER A 65 7.85 -5.54 -2.77
C SER A 65 7.36 -4.13 -2.44
N ILE A 66 8.16 -3.14 -2.80
CA ILE A 66 7.80 -1.72 -2.75
C ILE A 66 7.97 -1.16 -4.17
N TYR A 67 7.02 -0.35 -4.62
CA TYR A 67 7.15 0.41 -5.86
C TYR A 67 6.89 1.88 -5.59
N ALA A 68 7.55 2.73 -6.36
CA ALA A 68 7.30 4.16 -6.39
C ALA A 68 7.06 4.59 -7.83
N THR A 69 6.38 5.72 -8.01
CA THR A 69 6.34 6.35 -9.34
C THR A 69 7.77 6.67 -9.79
N GLU A 70 8.03 6.68 -11.10
CA GLU A 70 9.36 7.02 -11.63
C GLU A 70 9.87 8.36 -11.09
N LYS A 71 8.97 9.35 -11.00
CA LYS A 71 9.24 10.68 -10.46
C LYS A 71 9.69 10.61 -8.99
N ASP A 72 8.89 9.95 -8.15
CA ASP A 72 9.17 9.87 -6.71
C ASP A 72 10.38 8.99 -6.44
N ASN A 73 10.58 7.92 -7.22
CA ASN A 73 11.78 7.10 -7.18
C ASN A 73 13.03 7.93 -7.50
N ALA A 74 13.01 8.74 -8.55
CA ALA A 74 14.17 9.57 -8.92
C ALA A 74 14.50 10.58 -7.81
N ALA A 75 13.49 11.29 -7.28
CA ALA A 75 13.67 12.22 -6.17
C ALA A 75 14.14 11.49 -4.89
N PHE A 76 13.61 10.29 -4.65
CA PHE A 76 14.01 9.42 -3.56
C PHE A 76 15.44 8.89 -3.74
N LEU A 77 15.92 8.56 -4.93
CA LEU A 77 17.32 8.12 -5.06
C LEU A 77 18.28 9.33 -4.99
N ALA A 78 17.88 10.49 -5.50
CA ALA A 78 18.72 11.70 -5.57
C ALA A 78 18.95 12.42 -4.22
N GLY A 79 18.14 12.15 -3.20
CA GLY A 79 18.24 12.91 -1.93
C GLY A 79 17.24 14.06 -1.85
N THR A 80 16.55 14.39 -2.93
CA THR A 80 15.86 15.67 -3.11
C THR A 80 14.38 15.66 -2.77
N GLY A 81 13.74 14.49 -2.68
CA GLY A 81 12.32 14.36 -2.30
C GLY A 81 11.99 13.09 -1.53
N ALA A 82 10.73 13.03 -1.09
CA ALA A 82 10.12 11.90 -0.39
C ALA A 82 9.41 10.95 -1.37
N LEU A 83 8.95 9.80 -0.86
CA LEU A 83 8.00 8.95 -1.58
C LEU A 83 6.60 9.46 -1.30
N ASP A 84 6.09 10.31 -2.18
CA ASP A 84 4.74 10.86 -2.07
C ASP A 84 3.70 9.85 -2.58
N ASN A 85 4.00 9.16 -3.69
CA ASN A 85 3.14 8.13 -4.29
C ASN A 85 3.90 6.81 -4.42
N PHE A 86 3.47 5.82 -3.65
CA PHE A 86 4.10 4.52 -3.66
C PHE A 86 3.13 3.43 -3.22
N LEU A 87 3.48 2.18 -3.55
CA LEU A 87 2.72 1.01 -3.17
C LEU A 87 3.61 -0.04 -2.51
N ILE A 88 3.04 -0.76 -1.55
CA ILE A 88 3.65 -1.89 -0.86
C ILE A 88 2.76 -3.11 -1.10
N ILE A 89 3.35 -4.19 -1.58
CA ILE A 89 2.70 -5.50 -1.57
C ILE A 89 3.26 -6.29 -0.38
N SER A 90 2.37 -6.78 0.47
CA SER A 90 2.72 -7.52 1.68
C SER A 90 1.80 -8.71 1.89
N VAL A 91 2.22 -9.58 2.81
CA VAL A 91 1.47 -10.76 3.24
C VAL A 91 1.51 -10.87 4.75
N ASN A 92 0.49 -11.50 5.32
CA ASN A 92 0.52 -11.94 6.69
C ASN A 92 1.25 -13.28 6.79
N ARG A 93 2.37 -13.32 7.52
CA ARG A 93 3.23 -14.49 7.73
C ARG A 93 2.47 -15.70 8.24
N GLN A 94 1.43 -15.49 9.06
CA GLN A 94 0.60 -16.58 9.60
C GLN A 94 -0.29 -17.22 8.53
N LEU A 95 -0.58 -16.48 7.45
CA LEU A 95 -1.45 -16.90 6.36
C LEU A 95 -0.68 -17.35 5.11
N GLU A 96 0.63 -17.08 5.00
CA GLU A 96 1.41 -17.43 3.79
C GLU A 96 1.29 -18.91 3.40
N LYS A 97 1.39 -19.79 4.39
CA LYS A 97 1.30 -21.24 4.18
C LYS A 97 -0.13 -21.77 4.11
N GLN A 98 -1.12 -20.93 4.40
CA GLN A 98 -2.52 -21.30 4.36
C GLN A 98 -3.07 -21.14 2.94
N ASN A 99 -4.14 -21.88 2.65
CA ASN A 99 -4.95 -21.69 1.46
C ASN A 99 -6.35 -21.29 1.93
N LEU A 100 -6.74 -20.06 1.65
CA LEU A 100 -8.02 -19.50 2.03
C LEU A 100 -9.09 -19.82 0.97
N ARG A 101 -10.31 -20.05 1.45
CA ARG A 101 -11.51 -20.13 0.62
C ARG A 101 -12.17 -18.75 0.51
N PRO A 102 -13.09 -18.53 -0.45
CA PRO A 102 -13.91 -17.34 -0.49
C PRO A 102 -14.66 -17.06 0.81
N ALA A 103 -15.12 -18.10 1.51
CA ALA A 103 -15.80 -17.95 2.80
C ALA A 103 -14.87 -17.38 3.89
N ASP A 104 -13.61 -17.84 3.93
CA ASP A 104 -12.61 -17.33 4.87
C ASP A 104 -12.28 -15.86 4.53
N PHE A 105 -12.17 -15.54 3.25
CA PHE A 105 -11.96 -14.17 2.78
C PHE A 105 -13.14 -13.22 3.12
N ALA A 106 -14.37 -13.69 2.97
CA ALA A 106 -15.56 -12.93 3.37
C ALA A 106 -15.58 -12.66 4.88
N GLN A 107 -15.21 -13.65 5.71
CA GLN A 107 -15.07 -13.45 7.15
C GLN A 107 -14.00 -12.42 7.49
N LEU A 108 -12.85 -12.46 6.80
CA LEU A 108 -11.80 -11.46 6.98
C LEU A 108 -12.31 -10.06 6.66
N ARG A 109 -13.01 -9.87 5.53
CA ARG A 109 -13.60 -8.58 5.13
C ARG A 109 -14.49 -8.02 6.23
N ASP A 110 -15.42 -8.84 6.72
CA ASP A 110 -16.39 -8.43 7.73
C ASP A 110 -15.70 -8.12 9.07
N ALA A 111 -14.66 -8.88 9.41
CA ALA A 111 -13.84 -8.63 10.60
C ALA A 111 -13.00 -7.35 10.49
N VAL A 112 -12.42 -7.06 9.31
CA VAL A 112 -11.68 -5.80 9.07
C VAL A 112 -12.59 -4.60 9.24
N ALA A 113 -13.79 -4.64 8.64
CA ALA A 113 -14.80 -3.59 8.82
C ALA A 113 -15.19 -3.43 10.30
N THR A 114 -15.32 -4.53 11.03
CA THR A 114 -15.60 -4.50 12.48
C THR A 114 -14.46 -3.84 13.27
N VAL A 115 -13.20 -4.19 13.00
CA VAL A 115 -12.03 -3.58 13.65
C VAL A 115 -11.95 -2.09 13.37
N GLN A 116 -12.14 -1.67 12.11
CA GLN A 116 -12.11 -0.24 11.76
C GLN A 116 -13.24 0.55 12.47
N ASN A 117 -14.45 0.00 12.50
CA ASN A 117 -15.60 0.70 13.06
C ASN A 117 -15.66 0.70 14.60
N GLN A 118 -15.24 -0.40 15.24
CA GLN A 118 -15.45 -0.60 16.68
C GLN A 118 -14.17 -0.52 17.50
N LYS A 119 -13.00 -0.70 16.88
CA LYS A 119 -11.70 -0.77 17.54
C LYS A 119 -10.74 0.31 17.06
N LYS A 120 -11.26 1.43 16.56
CA LYS A 120 -10.46 2.58 16.06
C LYS A 120 -9.40 3.04 17.06
N SER A 121 -9.76 3.18 18.34
CA SER A 121 -8.82 3.59 19.39
C SER A 121 -7.71 2.57 19.63
N GLU A 122 -8.04 1.27 19.63
CA GLU A 122 -7.07 0.16 19.76
C GLU A 122 -6.08 0.17 18.58
N VAL A 123 -6.59 0.34 17.36
CA VAL A 123 -5.74 0.46 16.15
C VAL A 123 -4.84 1.68 16.24
N GLN A 124 -5.39 2.84 16.63
CA GLN A 124 -4.63 4.08 16.75
C GLN A 124 -3.51 3.97 17.78
N SER A 125 -3.81 3.46 18.99
CA SER A 125 -2.81 3.29 20.04
C SER A 125 -1.71 2.32 19.66
N GLU A 126 -2.05 1.21 19.00
CA GLU A 126 -1.04 0.23 18.58
C GLU A 126 -0.19 0.76 17.41
N ALA A 127 -0.80 1.45 16.45
CA ALA A 127 -0.07 2.13 15.37
C ALA A 127 0.90 3.16 15.95
N GLU A 128 0.44 4.02 16.87
CA GLU A 128 1.29 5.00 17.55
C GLU A 128 2.47 4.34 18.26
N ARG A 129 2.23 3.25 19.01
CA ARG A 129 3.28 2.50 19.70
C ARG A 129 4.34 1.95 18.74
N LEU A 130 3.91 1.36 17.62
CA LEU A 130 4.82 0.81 16.61
C LEU A 130 5.66 1.92 15.95
N ILE A 131 5.03 3.05 15.64
CA ILE A 131 5.66 4.22 15.03
C ILE A 131 6.71 4.85 15.95
N ASP A 132 6.32 5.11 17.19
CA ASP A 132 7.17 5.72 18.21
C ASP A 132 8.41 4.86 18.43
N SER A 133 8.21 3.54 18.59
CA SER A 133 9.31 2.59 18.75
C SER A 133 10.21 2.49 17.51
N ALA A 134 9.65 2.46 16.30
CA ALA A 134 10.43 2.35 15.08
C ALA A 134 11.26 3.59 14.76
N SER A 135 10.80 4.76 15.22
CA SER A 135 11.40 6.07 14.97
C SER A 135 12.25 6.61 16.13
N ASN A 136 12.31 5.90 17.26
CA ASN A 136 12.90 6.38 18.52
C ASN A 136 12.27 7.69 19.00
N GLY A 137 10.94 7.80 18.94
CA GLY A 137 10.18 8.98 19.38
C GLY A 137 10.16 10.17 18.42
N ASN A 138 10.79 10.04 17.25
CA ASN A 138 10.87 11.12 16.27
C ASN A 138 9.59 11.27 15.44
N LEU A 139 8.80 10.20 15.32
CA LEU A 139 7.54 10.17 14.59
C LEU A 139 6.40 9.80 15.53
N GLY A 140 5.20 10.29 15.24
CA GLY A 140 3.99 9.93 15.94
C GLY A 140 2.75 9.95 15.04
N LEU A 141 1.64 9.47 15.59
CA LEU A 141 0.34 9.47 14.93
C LEU A 141 -0.56 10.52 15.59
N GLY A 142 -0.85 11.61 14.88
CA GLY A 142 -1.72 12.67 15.35
C GLY A 142 -3.21 12.40 15.14
N GLY A 143 -3.55 11.47 14.26
CA GLY A 143 -4.93 11.11 13.98
C GLY A 143 -5.06 9.96 12.97
N LEU A 144 -6.17 9.27 13.05
CA LEU A 144 -6.53 8.16 12.19
C LEU A 144 -8.00 8.33 11.81
N GLU A 145 -8.34 8.27 10.53
CA GLU A 145 -9.71 8.31 10.04
C GLU A 145 -9.96 7.16 9.06
N PHE A 146 -10.98 6.35 9.33
CA PHE A 146 -11.43 5.33 8.39
C PHE A 146 -12.56 5.93 7.54
N LEU A 147 -12.33 6.05 6.24
CA LEU A 147 -13.29 6.63 5.30
C LEU A 147 -14.19 5.58 4.64
N GLY A 148 -14.08 4.33 5.10
CA GLY A 148 -14.92 3.21 4.69
C GLY A 148 -14.21 2.18 3.82
N CYS A 149 -14.88 1.06 3.63
CA CYS A 149 -14.43 -0.02 2.77
C CYS A 149 -15.35 -0.19 1.56
N SER A 150 -14.77 -0.52 0.41
CA SER A 150 -15.48 -0.99 -0.77
C SER A 150 -15.32 -2.49 -0.93
N ASP A 151 -16.44 -3.14 -1.21
CA ASP A 151 -16.46 -4.51 -1.68
C ASP A 151 -16.33 -4.50 -3.21
N ASP A 152 -15.21 -5.03 -3.72
CA ASP A 152 -14.91 -5.09 -5.14
C ASP A 152 -15.09 -6.52 -5.68
N GLY A 153 -15.84 -7.36 -4.95
CA GLY A 153 -16.23 -8.72 -5.33
C GLY A 153 -15.71 -9.81 -4.38
N PRO A 154 -15.93 -11.10 -4.74
CA PRO A 154 -15.70 -12.23 -3.83
C PRO A 154 -14.22 -12.51 -3.49
N ALA A 155 -13.29 -11.81 -4.13
CA ALA A 155 -11.85 -12.01 -3.96
C ALA A 155 -11.10 -10.69 -3.75
N ARG A 156 -11.80 -9.55 -3.64
CA ARG A 156 -11.16 -8.24 -3.44
C ARG A 156 -12.03 -7.30 -2.63
N PHE A 157 -11.45 -6.67 -1.63
CA PHE A 157 -12.05 -5.50 -0.97
C PHE A 157 -10.95 -4.50 -0.61
N SER A 158 -11.32 -3.24 -0.50
CA SER A 158 -10.37 -2.15 -0.23
C SER A 158 -10.91 -1.23 0.86
N CYS A 159 -10.06 -0.76 1.77
CA CYS A 159 -10.45 0.18 2.81
C CYS A 159 -9.59 1.44 2.73
N LEU A 160 -10.24 2.60 2.72
CA LEU A 160 -9.61 3.91 2.65
C LEU A 160 -9.40 4.45 4.06
N THR A 161 -8.17 4.84 4.35
CA THR A 161 -7.77 5.39 5.64
C THR A 161 -7.00 6.69 5.41
N VAL A 162 -7.21 7.68 6.27
CA VAL A 162 -6.39 8.88 6.32
C VAL A 162 -5.65 8.92 7.66
N LEU A 163 -4.35 9.16 7.60
CA LEU A 163 -3.48 9.27 8.75
C LEU A 163 -2.98 10.70 8.85
N THR A 164 -3.00 11.26 10.05
CA THR A 164 -2.24 12.47 10.37
C THR A 164 -0.98 12.04 11.10
N GLN A 165 0.17 12.40 10.55
CA GLN A 165 1.48 12.07 11.12
C GLN A 165 2.08 13.30 11.77
N ILE A 166 2.93 13.06 12.75
CA ILE A 166 3.66 14.09 13.47
C ILE A 166 5.16 13.78 13.37
N ASP A 167 5.95 14.73 12.90
CA ASP A 167 7.41 14.70 12.89
C ASP A 167 7.98 15.63 13.96
N ARG A 168 8.90 15.13 14.79
CA ARG A 168 9.56 15.86 15.87
C ARG A 168 11.09 15.90 15.76
N SER A 169 11.69 15.29 14.73
CA SER A 169 13.15 15.03 14.70
C SER A 169 14.07 16.27 14.61
N GLU A 170 13.53 17.50 14.54
CA GLU A 170 14.30 18.75 14.49
C GLU A 170 13.93 19.72 15.62
N GLY A 171 13.33 19.22 16.70
CA GLY A 171 12.86 20.07 17.81
C GLY A 171 11.69 20.99 17.42
N LYS A 172 11.17 20.84 16.20
CA LYS A 172 9.92 21.43 15.71
C LYS A 172 8.95 20.31 15.39
N GLU A 173 7.69 20.57 15.65
CA GLU A 173 6.60 19.66 15.32
C GLU A 173 6.00 20.03 13.97
N TYR A 174 5.99 19.08 13.03
CA TYR A 174 5.32 19.22 11.74
C TYR A 174 4.26 18.14 11.59
N SER A 175 3.09 18.52 11.08
CA SER A 175 2.05 17.56 10.73
C SER A 175 1.93 17.39 9.23
N SER A 176 1.62 16.18 8.79
CA SER A 176 1.25 15.86 7.41
C SER A 176 0.04 14.93 7.41
N ARG A 177 -0.75 14.98 6.34
CA ARG A 177 -1.84 14.03 6.09
C ARG A 177 -1.44 13.10 4.96
N GLN A 178 -1.82 11.84 5.08
CA GLN A 178 -1.63 10.87 4.02
C GLN A 178 -2.86 9.98 3.91
N ALA A 179 -3.31 9.73 2.69
CA ALA A 179 -4.29 8.70 2.40
C ALA A 179 -3.58 7.36 2.18
N ALA A 180 -4.22 6.29 2.65
CA ALA A 180 -3.82 4.91 2.45
C ALA A 180 -5.01 4.12 1.94
N LEU A 181 -4.87 3.46 0.79
CA LEU A 181 -5.83 2.47 0.31
C LEU A 181 -5.23 1.08 0.54
N SER A 182 -5.80 0.36 1.50
CA SER A 182 -5.44 -1.03 1.77
C SER A 182 -6.39 -1.96 1.02
N THR A 183 -5.88 -2.65 0.02
CA THR A 183 -6.62 -3.65 -0.75
C THR A 183 -6.19 -5.06 -0.35
N TRP A 184 -7.15 -5.87 0.06
CA TRP A 184 -6.94 -7.31 0.26
C TRP A 184 -7.39 -8.05 -0.99
N LEU A 185 -6.53 -8.92 -1.51
CA LEU A 185 -6.75 -9.68 -2.73
C LEU A 185 -6.53 -11.17 -2.47
N LEU A 186 -7.56 -11.98 -2.73
CA LEU A 186 -7.48 -13.44 -2.74
C LEU A 186 -7.08 -13.92 -4.14
N THR A 187 -5.96 -14.61 -4.25
CA THR A 187 -5.45 -15.18 -5.51
C THR A 187 -4.73 -16.49 -5.25
N GLN A 188 -5.04 -17.54 -6.02
CA GLN A 188 -4.52 -18.90 -5.84
C GLN A 188 -4.61 -19.41 -4.38
N GLY A 189 -5.70 -19.08 -3.68
CA GLY A 189 -5.88 -19.34 -2.24
C GLY A 189 -4.96 -18.53 -1.30
N LYS A 190 -4.14 -17.62 -1.81
CA LYS A 190 -3.26 -16.75 -1.02
C LYS A 190 -3.88 -15.37 -0.82
N LEU A 191 -3.62 -14.79 0.35
CA LEU A 191 -4.03 -13.43 0.67
C LEU A 191 -2.87 -12.47 0.48
N LEU A 192 -2.99 -11.59 -0.50
CA LEU A 192 -2.13 -10.43 -0.66
C LEU A 192 -2.79 -9.21 -0.01
N GLN A 193 -1.97 -8.34 0.57
CA GLN A 193 -2.36 -7.00 0.96
C GLN A 193 -1.55 -6.00 0.14
N ILE A 194 -2.24 -5.17 -0.63
CA ILE A 194 -1.66 -4.13 -1.48
C ILE A 194 -2.04 -2.81 -0.84
N ASN A 195 -1.04 -2.08 -0.35
CA ASN A 195 -1.27 -0.78 0.26
C ASN A 195 -0.68 0.30 -0.62
N GLN A 196 -1.48 1.30 -0.94
CA GLN A 196 -1.07 2.45 -1.71
C GLN A 196 -1.18 3.70 -0.86
N TYR A 197 -0.34 4.68 -1.15
CA TYR A 197 -0.17 5.85 -0.31
C TYR A 197 -0.04 7.11 -1.14
N GLU A 198 -0.69 8.18 -0.69
CA GLU A 198 -0.58 9.53 -1.26
C GLU A 198 -0.59 10.59 -0.15
N ASN A 199 0.42 11.47 -0.14
CA ASN A 199 0.43 12.63 0.75
C ASN A 199 -0.64 13.64 0.31
N LEU A 200 -1.46 14.08 1.26
CA LEU A 200 -2.56 15.01 1.00
C LEU A 200 -2.15 16.44 1.32
N ASP A 201 -2.57 17.38 0.47
CA ASP A 201 -2.46 18.80 0.76
C ASP A 201 -3.43 19.16 1.90
N GLN A 202 -2.91 19.82 2.93
CA GLN A 202 -3.68 20.21 4.10
C GLN A 202 -4.63 21.39 3.82
N GLU A 203 -4.36 22.17 2.78
CA GLU A 203 -5.16 23.34 2.39
C GLU A 203 -6.35 22.97 1.49
N MET A 204 -6.35 21.76 0.92
CA MET A 204 -7.42 21.28 0.05
C MET A 204 -8.44 20.42 0.80
N ASP A 205 -9.62 20.23 0.20
CA ASP A 205 -10.68 19.41 0.78
C ASP A 205 -10.23 17.95 0.94
N LEU A 206 -10.47 17.40 2.13
CA LEU A 206 -10.03 16.05 2.47
C LEU A 206 -10.78 14.98 1.68
N PHE A 207 -12.10 15.11 1.57
CA PHE A 207 -12.94 14.07 0.99
C PHE A 207 -12.80 14.04 -0.53
N GLU A 208 -12.65 15.20 -1.17
CA GLU A 208 -12.35 15.31 -2.60
C GLU A 208 -11.01 14.64 -2.94
N GLN A 209 -9.95 14.99 -2.22
CA GLN A 209 -8.63 14.36 -2.41
C GLN A 209 -8.68 12.85 -2.17
N ALA A 210 -9.32 12.42 -1.09
CA ALA A 210 -9.40 11.00 -0.74
C ALA A 210 -10.19 10.18 -1.77
N ALA A 211 -11.24 10.76 -2.37
CA ALA A 211 -12.01 10.13 -3.45
C ALA A 211 -11.21 10.05 -4.76
N ALA A 212 -10.46 11.12 -5.09
CA ALA A 212 -9.57 11.12 -6.26
C ALA A 212 -8.47 10.06 -6.11
N PHE A 213 -7.80 10.04 -4.95
CA PHE A 213 -6.81 9.03 -4.60
C PHE A 213 -7.40 7.61 -4.67
N GLN A 214 -8.57 7.36 -4.09
CA GLN A 214 -9.20 6.03 -4.14
C GLN A 214 -9.44 5.57 -5.59
N THR A 215 -9.84 6.47 -6.48
CA THR A 215 -10.06 6.16 -7.90
C THR A 215 -8.77 5.78 -8.59
N GLN A 216 -7.72 6.59 -8.43
CA GLN A 216 -6.40 6.31 -8.98
C GLN A 216 -5.82 5.01 -8.41
N ALA A 217 -5.96 4.80 -7.11
CA ALA A 217 -5.36 3.67 -6.44
C ALA A 217 -5.98 2.34 -6.89
N ARG A 218 -7.30 2.32 -7.13
CA ARG A 218 -7.97 1.15 -7.73
C ARG A 218 -7.46 0.85 -9.13
N HIS A 219 -7.23 1.87 -9.96
CA HIS A 219 -6.65 1.70 -11.29
C HIS A 219 -5.29 1.00 -11.22
N VAL A 220 -4.42 1.44 -10.30
CA VAL A 220 -3.11 0.81 -10.07
C VAL A 220 -3.26 -0.66 -9.62
N VAL A 221 -4.26 -1.00 -8.80
CA VAL A 221 -4.51 -2.41 -8.44
C VAL A 221 -4.93 -3.23 -9.67
N ASP A 222 -5.78 -2.68 -10.53
CA ASP A 222 -6.21 -3.36 -11.75
C ASP A 222 -5.02 -3.61 -12.70
N GLU A 223 -4.10 -2.64 -12.83
CA GLU A 223 -2.87 -2.78 -13.63
C GLU A 223 -1.89 -3.85 -13.12
N LEU A 224 -1.95 -4.23 -11.84
CA LEU A 224 -1.17 -5.36 -11.33
C LEU A 224 -1.53 -6.65 -12.06
N ASN A 225 -2.72 -6.74 -12.68
CA ASN A 225 -3.16 -7.89 -13.46
C ASN A 225 -3.04 -9.23 -12.70
N ILE A 226 -3.18 -9.19 -11.37
CA ILE A 226 -3.18 -10.39 -10.52
C ILE A 226 -4.58 -11.01 -10.63
N PRO A 227 -4.71 -12.23 -11.17
CA PRO A 227 -6.01 -12.85 -11.35
C PRO A 227 -6.63 -13.14 -9.97
N PRO A 228 -7.83 -12.62 -9.66
CA PRO A 228 -8.53 -13.01 -8.45
C PRO A 228 -8.88 -14.50 -8.54
N ASP A 229 -8.78 -15.21 -7.42
CA ASP A 229 -9.16 -16.62 -7.34
C ASP A 229 -10.23 -16.82 -6.28
N THR A 230 -11.26 -17.58 -6.66
CA THR A 230 -12.36 -17.97 -5.78
C THR A 230 -12.47 -19.49 -5.63
N ALA A 231 -11.56 -20.28 -6.20
CA ALA A 231 -11.61 -21.73 -6.22
C ALA A 231 -10.91 -22.42 -5.03
N GLY A 232 -10.51 -21.65 -4.00
CA GLY A 232 -9.80 -22.18 -2.83
C GLY A 232 -10.53 -23.34 -2.15
N SER A 233 -9.76 -24.39 -1.78
CA SER A 233 -10.27 -25.64 -1.17
C SER A 233 -9.72 -25.93 0.24
N GLY A 234 -8.93 -25.01 0.81
CA GLY A 234 -8.34 -25.17 2.15
C GLY A 234 -9.36 -25.05 3.28
N LEU A 235 -8.96 -25.39 4.52
CA LEU A 235 -9.81 -25.25 5.70
C LEU A 235 -9.13 -24.29 6.70
N PHE A 236 -9.58 -23.05 6.73
CA PHE A 236 -9.27 -22.12 7.82
C PHE A 236 -10.53 -21.95 8.66
N GLN A 237 -10.46 -22.28 9.96
CA GLN A 237 -11.67 -22.38 10.78
C GLN A 237 -12.12 -21.06 11.38
N ASP A 238 -11.23 -20.13 11.70
CA ASP A 238 -11.57 -18.77 12.21
C ASP A 238 -10.37 -17.81 12.12
N PHE A 239 -10.63 -16.52 11.92
CA PHE A 239 -9.63 -15.45 12.07
C PHE A 239 -9.55 -15.02 13.54
N PRO A 240 -8.47 -15.31 14.28
CA PRO A 240 -8.31 -14.75 15.62
C PRO A 240 -8.24 -13.22 15.53
N GLY A 241 -8.87 -12.50 16.47
CA GLY A 241 -8.97 -11.03 16.41
C GLY A 241 -7.61 -10.31 16.27
N ARG A 242 -6.53 -10.91 16.80
CA ARG A 242 -5.16 -10.41 16.61
C ARG A 242 -4.71 -10.42 15.14
N LEU A 243 -5.09 -11.43 14.36
CA LEU A 243 -4.75 -11.56 12.94
C LEU A 243 -5.42 -10.45 12.11
N VAL A 244 -6.67 -10.12 12.46
CA VAL A 244 -7.43 -9.04 11.81
C VAL A 244 -6.84 -7.68 12.17
N LEU A 245 -6.50 -7.46 13.44
CA LEU A 245 -5.80 -6.25 13.89
C LEU A 245 -4.46 -6.07 13.14
N VAL A 246 -3.68 -7.14 13.00
CA VAL A 246 -2.43 -7.15 12.24
C VAL A 246 -2.67 -6.76 10.78
N ALA A 247 -3.72 -7.27 10.14
CA ALA A 247 -4.04 -6.92 8.75
C ALA A 247 -4.37 -5.43 8.60
N VAL A 248 -5.15 -4.85 9.52
CA VAL A 248 -5.45 -3.41 9.52
C VAL A 248 -4.18 -2.59 9.73
N LEU A 249 -3.38 -2.92 10.75
CA LEU A 249 -2.13 -2.21 11.05
C LEU A 249 -1.09 -2.29 9.93
N GLY A 250 -1.01 -3.44 9.24
CA GLY A 250 -0.14 -3.62 8.07
C GLY A 250 -0.39 -2.62 6.95
N GLY A 251 -1.59 -2.02 6.90
CA GLY A 251 -1.96 -1.00 5.93
C GLY A 251 -1.53 0.42 6.29
N LEU A 252 -1.17 0.70 7.54
CA LEU A 252 -0.98 2.06 8.04
C LEU A 252 0.45 2.61 7.87
N ILE A 253 1.40 1.79 7.39
CA ILE A 253 2.84 2.06 7.54
C ILE A 253 3.44 2.91 6.43
N GLY A 254 2.86 2.90 5.22
CA GLY A 254 3.32 3.80 4.17
C GLY A 254 3.12 5.29 4.48
N GLY A 255 2.38 5.60 5.54
CA GLY A 255 2.40 6.90 6.18
C GLY A 255 3.80 7.47 6.35
N LEU A 256 4.68 6.63 6.85
CA LEU A 256 5.85 7.07 7.60
C LEU A 256 7.11 7.14 6.72
N ALA A 257 7.09 6.43 5.59
CA ALA A 257 8.14 6.44 4.58
C ALA A 257 8.45 7.85 4.06
N ALA A 258 7.41 8.68 3.89
CA ALA A 258 7.52 10.04 3.39
C ALA A 258 8.22 10.98 4.40
N VAL A 259 8.01 10.74 5.70
CA VAL A 259 8.50 11.63 6.77
C VAL A 259 9.99 11.45 7.03
N ILE A 260 10.51 10.23 6.86
CA ILE A 260 11.93 9.89 7.09
C ILE A 260 12.88 10.78 6.28
N ARG A 261 12.41 11.43 5.20
CA ARG A 261 13.28 12.20 4.32
C ARG A 261 12.94 13.64 3.96
N LYS A 262 11.95 14.26 4.60
CA LYS A 262 11.92 15.74 4.61
C LYS A 262 13.24 16.37 5.10
N LYS A 263 14.12 15.58 5.76
CA LYS A 263 15.31 16.06 6.48
C LYS A 263 16.67 15.76 5.85
N LYS A 264 16.77 15.06 4.72
CA LYS A 264 18.08 14.90 4.03
C LYS A 264 18.35 16.01 2.99
N THR A 265 17.42 16.93 2.75
CA THR A 265 17.68 18.12 1.93
C THR A 265 17.94 19.30 2.87
N PRO A 266 19.19 19.75 3.07
CA PRO A 266 19.39 21.08 3.60
C PRO A 266 18.69 22.06 2.66
N ALA A 267 17.87 22.95 3.21
CA ALA A 267 17.48 24.16 2.48
C ALA A 267 18.77 24.86 2.08
N VAL A 268 19.06 24.88 0.78
CA VAL A 268 20.10 25.74 0.19
C VAL A 268 19.51 27.12 0.00
#